data_AF-A0AAV3FUX6-F1
#
_entry.id   AF-A0AAV3FUX6-F1
#
_cell.length_a   1.000
_cell.length_b   1.000
_cell.length_c   1.000
_cell.angle_alpha   90.00
_cell.angle_beta   90.00
_cell.angle_gamma   90.00
#
_symmetry.space_group_name_H-M   'P 1'
#
loop_
_entity.id
_entity.type
_entity.pdbx_description
1 polymer ?
#
loop_
_entity_poly.entity_id
_entity_poly.type
_entity_poly.pdbx_seq_one_letter_code
_entity_poly.pdbx_strand_id
1 'polypeptide(L)'
;MNKKNAVRKLREFHRWQRIANSLDLSYNERYQFDIEYHPTRREHLEISRECALEELGAIKHAINRLSKVEYRKILIECYLVSKNVSNQELMKKLNHSESWYYETKKRALLEFVELYRESVLTNAV
;
A
#
# COMPACT_ATOMS: atom_id res chain seq x y z
N MET A 1 3.64 4.34 -13.02
CA MET A 1 3.19 5.31 -11.97
C MET A 1 4.43 6.06 -11.44
N ASN A 2 4.35 7.13 -10.64
CA ASN A 2 5.54 7.79 -10.04
C ASN A 2 5.45 7.85 -8.50
N LYS A 3 6.55 8.18 -7.79
CA LYS A 3 6.60 8.18 -6.30
C LYS A 3 5.51 9.04 -5.65
N LYS A 4 5.20 10.22 -6.19
CA LYS A 4 4.15 11.11 -5.65
C LYS A 4 2.77 10.46 -5.78
N ASN A 5 2.52 9.79 -6.91
CA ASN A 5 1.27 9.07 -7.16
C ASN A 5 1.12 7.86 -6.23
N ALA A 6 2.20 7.13 -5.93
CA ALA A 6 2.18 6.05 -4.94
C ALA A 6 1.82 6.53 -3.54
N VAL A 7 2.42 7.64 -3.09
CA VAL A 7 2.08 8.25 -1.79
C VAL A 7 0.61 8.66 -1.75
N ARG A 8 0.09 9.28 -2.82
CA ARG A 8 -1.33 9.64 -2.91
C ARG A 8 -2.21 8.39 -2.81
N LYS A 9 -1.88 7.34 -3.56
CA LYS A 9 -2.64 6.09 -3.61
C LYS A 9 -2.66 5.37 -2.26
N LEU A 10 -1.51 5.25 -1.59
CA LEU A 10 -1.43 4.68 -0.25
C LEU A 10 -2.25 5.49 0.78
N ARG A 11 -2.26 6.83 0.68
CA ARG A 11 -3.09 7.69 1.56
C ARG A 11 -4.59 7.56 1.30
N GLU A 12 -5.00 7.17 0.10
CA GLU A 12 -6.41 6.87 -0.21
C GLU A 12 -6.90 5.61 0.50
N PHE A 13 -6.02 4.74 1.03
CA PHE A 13 -6.40 3.50 1.70
C PHE A 13 -7.50 3.72 2.76
N HIS A 14 -7.32 4.68 3.68
CA HIS A 14 -8.33 5.00 4.69
C HIS A 14 -9.64 5.59 4.14
N ARG A 15 -9.62 6.17 2.94
CA ARG A 15 -10.84 6.58 2.24
C ARG A 15 -11.57 5.35 1.73
N TRP A 16 -10.86 4.41 1.12
CA TRP A 16 -11.44 3.15 0.64
C TRP A 16 -11.97 2.28 1.77
N GLN A 17 -11.27 2.20 2.91
CA GLN A 17 -11.78 1.51 4.11
C GLN A 17 -13.15 2.05 4.55
N ARG A 18 -13.33 3.38 4.53
CA ARG A 18 -14.60 4.03 4.88
C ARG A 18 -15.71 3.73 3.88
N ILE A 19 -15.42 3.80 2.58
CA ILE A 19 -16.40 3.51 1.52
C ILE A 19 -16.79 2.02 1.54
N ALA A 20 -15.83 1.13 1.79
CA ALA A 20 -16.06 -0.32 1.86
C ALA A 20 -16.78 -0.77 3.15
N ASN A 21 -16.81 0.09 4.17
CA ASN A 21 -17.07 -0.28 5.57
C ASN A 21 -16.19 -1.45 6.04
N SER A 22 -14.90 -1.41 5.70
CA SER A 22 -13.90 -2.44 5.99
C SER A 22 -12.71 -1.80 6.72
N LEU A 23 -12.88 -1.57 8.02
CA LEU A 23 -11.89 -0.87 8.85
C LEU A 23 -10.77 -1.77 9.37
N ASP A 24 -10.98 -3.08 9.37
CA ASP A 24 -10.01 -4.02 9.90
C ASP A 24 -8.73 -4.09 9.03
N LEU A 25 -7.60 -4.24 9.71
CA LEU A 25 -6.26 -4.31 9.13
C LEU A 25 -5.42 -5.33 9.92
N SER A 26 -5.52 -6.58 9.51
CA SER A 26 -4.72 -7.69 10.04
C SER A 26 -3.62 -8.10 9.06
N TYR A 27 -2.44 -8.46 9.59
CA TYR A 27 -1.30 -8.98 8.84
C TYR A 27 -0.45 -9.87 9.73
N ASN A 28 0.31 -10.79 9.14
CA ASN A 28 1.17 -11.71 9.87
C ASN A 28 2.52 -11.06 10.29
N GLU A 29 3.37 -11.82 10.98
CA GLU A 29 4.69 -11.37 11.45
C GLU A 29 5.64 -10.91 10.33
N ARG A 30 5.40 -11.36 9.08
CA ARG A 30 6.16 -10.95 7.89
C ARG A 30 5.54 -9.74 7.19
N TYR A 31 4.57 -9.08 7.83
CA TYR A 31 3.83 -7.93 7.33
C TYR A 31 3.06 -8.25 6.04
N GLN A 32 2.54 -9.46 5.91
CA GLN A 32 1.71 -9.89 4.79
C GLN A 32 0.24 -9.95 5.18
N PHE A 33 -0.61 -9.47 4.29
CA PHE A 33 -2.06 -9.58 4.40
C PHE A 33 -2.53 -10.96 3.96
N ASP A 34 -3.45 -11.54 4.72
CA ASP A 34 -4.19 -12.72 4.30
C ASP A 34 -5.35 -12.28 3.39
N ILE A 35 -5.11 -12.31 2.09
CA ILE A 35 -6.08 -11.89 1.07
C ILE A 35 -6.03 -12.82 -0.14
N GLU A 36 -7.19 -13.07 -0.71
CA GLU A 36 -7.31 -13.61 -2.06
C GLU A 36 -7.45 -12.41 -3.02
N TYR A 37 -6.49 -12.26 -3.94
CA TYR A 37 -6.49 -11.14 -4.88
C TYR A 37 -6.80 -11.62 -6.29
N HIS A 38 -7.95 -11.16 -6.79
CA HIS A 38 -8.37 -11.36 -8.17
C HIS A 38 -8.31 -10.00 -8.89
N PRO A 39 -7.43 -9.83 -9.89
CA PRO A 39 -7.37 -8.57 -10.63
C PRO A 39 -8.64 -8.38 -11.47
N THR A 40 -9.44 -7.38 -11.09
CA THR A 40 -10.63 -6.96 -11.83
C THR A 40 -10.29 -5.81 -12.79
N ARG A 41 -10.80 -5.90 -14.03
CA ARG A 41 -10.80 -4.77 -14.97
C ARG A 41 -12.17 -4.11 -14.91
N ARG A 42 -12.22 -2.86 -14.45
CA ARG A 42 -13.43 -2.03 -14.55
C ARG A 42 -13.36 -1.14 -15.78
N GLU A 43 -14.45 -1.08 -16.53
CA GLU A 43 -14.62 -0.16 -17.65
C GLU A 43 -14.91 1.27 -17.15
N HIS A 44 -15.52 1.40 -15.96
CA HIS A 44 -15.86 2.68 -15.35
C HIS A 44 -15.40 2.79 -13.89
N LEU A 45 -14.81 3.94 -13.54
CA LEU A 45 -14.39 4.29 -12.18
C LEU A 45 -15.56 4.89 -11.40
N GLU A 46 -16.51 4.04 -11.02
CA GLU A 46 -17.57 4.45 -10.09
C GLU A 46 -17.09 4.34 -8.65
N ILE A 47 -17.45 5.33 -7.82
CA ILE A 47 -17.19 5.28 -6.38
C ILE A 47 -18.27 4.40 -5.75
N SER A 48 -18.01 3.11 -5.70
CA SER A 48 -18.88 2.10 -5.07
C SER A 48 -18.14 1.35 -3.96
N ARG A 49 -18.90 0.62 -3.13
CA ARG A 49 -18.35 -0.27 -2.10
C ARG A 49 -17.42 -1.33 -2.71
N GLU A 50 -17.83 -1.90 -3.84
CA GLU A 50 -17.08 -2.93 -4.56
C GLU A 50 -15.76 -2.37 -5.12
N CYS A 51 -15.80 -1.17 -5.73
CA CYS A 51 -14.60 -0.47 -6.20
C CYS A 51 -13.61 -0.20 -5.05
N ALA A 52 -14.14 0.19 -3.89
CA ALA A 52 -13.32 0.39 -2.71
C ALA A 52 -12.66 -0.90 -2.21
N LEU A 53 -13.39 -2.04 -2.21
CA LEU A 53 -12.82 -3.34 -1.85
C LEU A 53 -11.71 -3.77 -2.81
N GLU A 54 -11.89 -3.53 -4.11
CA GLU A 54 -10.86 -3.81 -5.12
C GLU A 54 -9.61 -2.94 -4.93
N GLU A 55 -9.76 -1.64 -4.67
CA GLU A 55 -8.63 -0.76 -4.39
C GLU A 55 -7.90 -1.18 -3.10
N LEU A 56 -8.63 -1.60 -2.06
CA LEU A 56 -8.02 -2.15 -0.84
C LEU A 56 -7.24 -3.44 -1.13
N GLY A 57 -7.83 -4.36 -1.91
CA GLY A 57 -7.19 -5.60 -2.34
C GLY A 57 -5.93 -5.35 -3.17
N ALA A 58 -5.99 -4.45 -4.14
CA ALA A 58 -4.86 -4.11 -5.00
C ALA A 58 -3.70 -3.48 -4.21
N ILE A 59 -3.98 -2.60 -3.25
CA ILE A 59 -2.94 -2.02 -2.38
C ILE A 59 -2.30 -3.12 -1.52
N LYS A 60 -3.11 -3.94 -0.85
CA LYS A 60 -2.63 -5.04 0.01
C LYS A 60 -1.80 -6.05 -0.80
N HIS A 61 -2.26 -6.42 -1.99
CA HIS A 61 -1.57 -7.35 -2.88
C HIS A 61 -0.21 -6.80 -3.33
N ALA A 62 -0.16 -5.53 -3.76
CA ALA A 62 1.08 -4.89 -4.16
C ALA A 62 2.09 -4.81 -2.99
N ILE A 63 1.62 -4.54 -1.77
CA ILE A 63 2.48 -4.59 -0.58
C ILE A 63 2.99 -6.01 -0.32
N ASN A 64 2.14 -7.04 -0.39
CA ASN A 64 2.56 -8.43 -0.19
C ASN A 64 3.71 -8.83 -1.12
N ARG A 65 3.71 -8.32 -2.35
CA ARG A 65 4.71 -8.61 -3.39
C ARG A 65 6.05 -7.89 -3.23
N LEU A 66 6.17 -6.93 -2.31
CA LEU A 66 7.46 -6.28 -2.05
C LEU A 66 8.52 -7.31 -1.65
N SER A 67 9.72 -7.16 -2.21
CA SER A 67 10.85 -8.08 -2.07
C SER A 67 11.34 -8.22 -0.63
N LYS A 68 11.15 -7.18 0.20
CA LYS A 68 11.69 -7.10 1.57
C LYS A 68 10.60 -6.92 2.61
N VAL A 69 10.77 -7.58 3.77
CA VAL A 69 9.86 -7.43 4.92
C VAL A 69 9.89 -5.98 5.44
N GLU A 70 11.05 -5.35 5.42
CA GLU A 70 11.24 -3.96 5.84
C GLU A 70 10.43 -2.98 4.97
N TYR A 71 10.29 -3.29 3.67
CA TYR A 71 9.50 -2.48 2.75
C TYR A 71 8.01 -2.62 3.04
N ARG A 72 7.53 -3.83 3.32
CA ARG A 72 6.16 -4.06 3.78
C ARG A 72 5.89 -3.30 5.07
N LYS A 73 6.74 -3.52 6.08
CA LYS A 73 6.65 -2.88 7.40
C LYS A 73 6.55 -1.37 7.29
N ILE A 74 7.48 -0.73 6.57
CA ILE A 74 7.51 0.74 6.51
C ILE A 74 6.30 1.31 5.77
N LEU A 75 5.78 0.66 4.72
CA LEU A 75 4.58 1.15 4.03
C LEU A 75 3.31 0.95 4.87
N ILE A 76 3.17 -0.20 5.53
CA ILE A 76 2.01 -0.48 6.38
C ILE A 76 1.96 0.51 7.54
N GLU A 77 3.06 0.67 8.27
CA GLU A 77 3.13 1.56 9.42
C GLU A 77 2.92 3.02 9.02
N CYS A 78 3.61 3.50 7.98
CA CYS A 78 3.53 4.91 7.59
C CYS A 78 2.22 5.33 6.92
N TYR A 79 1.49 4.41 6.29
CA TYR A 79 0.36 4.79 5.42
C TYR A 79 -0.96 4.07 5.71
N LEU A 80 -0.93 2.83 6.19
CA LEU A 80 -2.14 2.03 6.41
C LEU A 80 -2.56 2.03 7.89
N VAL A 81 -1.60 2.15 8.81
CA VAL A 81 -1.86 2.28 10.25
C VAL A 81 -1.96 3.74 10.65
N SER A 82 -0.95 4.53 10.28
CA SER A 82 -0.82 5.91 10.75
C SER A 82 -1.46 6.94 9.82
N LYS A 83 -2.74 7.23 10.04
CA LYS A 83 -3.45 8.30 9.32
C LYS A 83 -2.91 9.70 9.63
N ASN A 84 -2.44 9.94 10.87
CA ASN A 84 -2.08 11.26 11.40
C ASN A 84 -0.82 11.26 12.31
N VAL A 85 0.04 10.26 12.23
CA VAL A 85 1.25 10.19 13.07
C VAL A 85 2.40 10.94 12.40
N SER A 86 3.17 11.69 13.18
CA SER A 86 4.33 12.42 12.66
C SER A 86 5.43 11.46 12.18
N ASN A 87 6.29 11.91 11.26
CA ASN A 87 7.45 11.12 10.83
C ASN A 87 8.39 10.81 12.01
N GLN A 88 8.53 11.73 12.97
CA GLN A 88 9.39 11.54 14.15
C GLN A 88 8.88 10.42 15.06
N GLU A 89 7.57 10.38 15.31
CA GLU A 89 6.94 9.30 16.09
C GLU A 89 7.04 7.96 15.37
N LEU A 90 6.82 7.94 14.04
CA LEU A 90 6.99 6.73 13.23
C LEU A 90 8.44 6.23 13.26
N MET A 91 9.43 7.11 13.16
CA MET A 91 10.84 6.75 13.26
C MET A 91 11.18 6.15 14.63
N LYS A 92 10.68 6.77 15.71
CA LYS A 92 10.83 6.23 17.07
C LYS A 92 10.18 4.86 17.21
N LYS A 93 8.96 4.69 16.68
CA LYS A 93 8.22 3.41 16.70
C LYS A 93 8.97 2.30 15.96
N LEU A 94 9.60 2.65 14.83
CA LEU A 94 10.38 1.70 14.03
C LEU A 94 11.74 1.38 14.66
N ASN A 95 12.22 2.18 15.63
CA ASN A 95 13.50 2.03 16.32
C ASN A 95 14.70 1.89 15.36
N HIS A 96 14.72 2.72 14.31
CA HIS A 96 15.78 2.72 13.30
C HIS A 96 16.35 4.13 13.08
N SER A 97 17.51 4.21 12.44
CA SER A 97 18.14 5.48 12.09
C SER A 97 17.33 6.27 11.05
N GLU A 98 17.49 7.58 11.06
CA GLU A 98 16.82 8.49 10.12
C GLU A 98 17.18 8.19 8.65
N SER A 99 18.46 7.93 8.39
CA SER A 99 18.93 7.53 7.06
C SER A 99 18.26 6.23 6.58
N TRP A 100 18.20 5.22 7.46
CA TRP A 100 17.51 3.97 7.15
C TRP A 100 16.03 4.21 6.86
N TYR A 101 15.34 5.04 7.65
CA TYR A 101 13.93 5.34 7.47
C TYR A 101 13.65 5.96 6.09
N TYR A 102 14.34 7.03 5.74
CA TYR A 102 14.07 7.73 4.47
C TYR A 102 14.47 6.90 3.25
N GLU A 103 15.61 6.20 3.30
CA GLU A 103 16.08 5.40 2.18
C GLU A 103 15.22 4.14 1.97
N THR A 104 14.87 3.44 3.05
CA THR A 104 13.98 2.27 3.01
C THR A 104 12.60 2.67 2.49
N LYS A 105 12.03 3.77 3.01
CA LYS A 105 10.73 4.29 2.55
C LYS A 105 10.77 4.69 1.09
N LYS A 106 11.86 5.33 0.64
CA LYS A 106 12.05 5.72 -0.77
C LYS A 106 12.08 4.48 -1.68
N ARG A 107 12.85 3.46 -1.33
CA ARG A 107 12.96 2.22 -2.12
C ARG A 107 11.65 1.44 -2.13
N ALA A 108 11.00 1.30 -0.97
CA ALA A 108 9.70 0.64 -0.86
C ALA A 108 8.63 1.32 -1.74
N LEU A 109 8.60 2.66 -1.77
CA LEU A 109 7.68 3.40 -2.64
C LEU A 109 7.97 3.21 -4.13
N LEU A 110 9.24 3.10 -4.52
CA LEU A 110 9.61 2.84 -5.93
C LEU A 110 9.21 1.43 -6.34
N GLU A 111 9.45 0.44 -5.51
CA GLU A 111 9.05 -0.93 -5.81
C GLU A 111 7.53 -1.09 -5.82
N PHE A 112 6.82 -0.45 -4.88
CA PHE A 112 5.37 -0.39 -4.90
C PHE A 112 4.82 0.21 -6.19
N VAL A 113 5.50 1.22 -6.77
CA VAL A 113 5.08 1.82 -8.05
C VAL A 113 5.06 0.80 -9.18
N GLU A 114 6.05 -0.10 -9.20
CA GLU A 114 6.14 -1.15 -10.22
C GLU A 114 5.09 -2.23 -9.97
N LEU A 115 4.95 -2.68 -8.71
CA LEU A 115 4.07 -3.78 -8.32
C LEU A 115 2.58 -3.42 -8.29
N TYR A 116 2.25 -2.17 -7.96
CA TYR A 116 0.86 -1.72 -7.84
C TYR A 116 0.19 -1.73 -9.20
N ARG A 117 -0.65 -2.75 -9.40
CA ARG A 117 -1.22 -3.09 -10.71
C ARG A 117 -0.14 -3.24 -11.76
N GLU A 118 0.90 -4.02 -11.41
CA GLU A 118 1.99 -4.44 -12.29
C GLU A 118 1.49 -4.54 -13.73
N SER A 119 1.74 -3.44 -14.43
CA SER A 119 1.35 -3.13 -15.79
C SER A 119 0.06 -3.76 -16.34
N VAL A 120 -1.08 -3.07 -16.26
CA VAL A 120 -2.14 -3.22 -17.30
C VAL A 120 -1.62 -2.83 -18.72
N LEU A 121 -0.34 -2.47 -18.83
CA LEU A 121 0.35 -2.01 -20.04
C LEU A 121 1.66 -2.78 -20.37
N THR A 122 1.92 -4.00 -19.89
CA THR A 122 3.00 -4.80 -20.49
C THR A 122 2.41 -6.05 -21.16
N ASN A 123 2.62 -6.07 -22.48
CA ASN A 123 2.40 -7.15 -23.44
C ASN A 123 0.95 -7.43 -23.86
N ALA A 124 0.34 -6.46 -24.55
CA ALA A 124 -0.29 -6.81 -25.82
C ALA A 124 0.83 -6.74 -26.89
N VAL A 125 1.46 -7.88 -27.15
CA VAL A 125 2.23 -8.14 -28.39
C VAL A 125 1.41 -9.13 -29.18
#